data_AF-A0A530RBL2-F1
#
_entry.id   AF-A0A530RBL2-F1
#
_cell.length_a   1.000
_cell.length_b   1.000
_cell.length_c   1.000
_cell.angle_alpha   90.00
_cell.angle_beta   90.00
_cell.angle_gamma   90.00
#
_symmetry.space_group_name_H-M   'P 1'
#
loop_
_entity.id
_entity.type
_entity.pdbx_description
1 polymer ?
#
loop_
_entity_poly.entity_id
_entity_poly.type
_entity_poly.pdbx_seq_one_letter_code
_entity_poly.pdbx_strand_id
1 'polypeptide(L)'
;MKPHSLSARRIGVLLFSLWAFGLMTSASMPADSKFAVKPVVEKKLKELPPGPLFWRLENFPTLAQAQSAAGPTSLAAEVAGKVWLFTLGPKDGSTPGGAKVVEIGP
;
A
#
# COMPACT_ATOMS: atom_id res chain seq x y z
N MET A 1 27.86 -63.53 -28.42
CA MET A 1 27.37 -63.50 -27.02
C MET A 1 26.45 -62.30 -26.84
N LYS A 2 25.37 -62.49 -26.06
CA LYS A 2 24.15 -61.66 -25.88
C LYS A 2 24.34 -60.13 -25.85
N PRO A 3 23.50 -59.31 -26.51
CA PRO A 3 23.35 -57.90 -26.15
C PRO A 3 22.55 -57.79 -24.84
N HIS A 4 23.14 -57.12 -23.85
CA HIS A 4 22.45 -56.83 -22.59
C HIS A 4 21.33 -55.82 -22.85
N SER A 5 20.09 -56.33 -22.87
CA SER A 5 18.88 -55.55 -22.76
C SER A 5 18.95 -54.70 -21.48
N LEU A 6 19.20 -53.40 -21.65
CA LEU A 6 18.93 -52.40 -20.62
C LEU A 6 17.42 -52.46 -20.35
N SER A 7 17.07 -53.16 -19.28
CA SER A 7 15.70 -53.41 -18.86
C SER A 7 14.90 -52.11 -18.82
N ALA A 8 13.81 -52.05 -19.61
CA ALA A 8 12.80 -51.00 -19.62
C ALA A 8 12.28 -50.63 -18.20
N ARG A 9 12.47 -51.56 -17.25
CA ARG A 9 12.16 -51.42 -15.83
C ARG A 9 12.98 -50.33 -15.12
N ARG A 10 14.21 -50.02 -15.58
CA ARG A 10 15.05 -48.94 -15.00
C ARG A 10 14.66 -47.55 -15.48
N ILE A 11 14.11 -47.45 -16.69
CA ILE A 11 13.68 -46.17 -17.30
C ILE A 11 12.33 -45.71 -16.71
N GLY A 12 11.41 -46.65 -16.46
CA GLY A 12 10.11 -46.33 -15.85
C GLY A 12 10.19 -45.78 -14.41
N VAL A 13 11.16 -46.25 -13.62
CA VAL A 13 11.33 -45.82 -12.22
C VAL A 13 11.90 -44.40 -12.12
N LEU A 14 12.79 -44.00 -13.05
CA LEU A 14 13.38 -42.66 -13.06
C LEU A 14 12.39 -41.57 -13.50
N LEU A 15 11.49 -41.87 -14.44
CA LEU A 15 10.47 -40.91 -14.89
C LEU A 15 9.35 -40.69 -13.86
N PHE A 16 9.01 -41.71 -13.06
CA PHE A 16 8.04 -41.56 -11.96
C PHE A 16 8.60 -40.71 -10.78
N SER A 17 9.92 -40.75 -10.55
CA SER A 17 10.55 -39.96 -9.48
C SER A 17 10.54 -38.46 -9.75
N LEU A 18 10.55 -38.03 -11.03
CA LEU A 18 10.57 -36.61 -11.38
C LEU A 18 9.21 -35.93 -11.23
N TRP A 19 8.11 -36.69 -11.30
CA TRP A 19 6.76 -36.11 -11.19
C TRP A 19 6.35 -35.88 -9.72
N ALA A 20 6.88 -36.67 -8.79
CA ALA A 20 6.61 -36.53 -7.36
C ALA A 20 7.30 -35.32 -6.71
N PHE A 21 8.42 -34.85 -7.28
CA PHE A 21 9.15 -33.68 -6.75
C PHE A 21 8.56 -32.33 -7.20
N GLY A 22 7.88 -32.29 -8.35
CA GLY A 22 7.28 -31.06 -8.88
C GLY A 22 6.03 -30.59 -8.13
N LEU A 23 5.42 -31.44 -7.30
CA LEU A 23 4.18 -31.14 -6.57
C LEU A 23 4.40 -30.67 -5.12
N MET A 24 5.64 -30.71 -4.59
CA MET A 24 5.90 -30.38 -3.18
C MET A 24 6.45 -28.97 -2.91
N THR A 25 6.68 -28.17 -3.94
CA THR A 25 7.10 -26.76 -3.77
C THR A 25 5.97 -25.80 -4.13
N SER A 26 4.75 -26.07 -3.67
CA SER A 26 3.73 -25.03 -3.59
C SER A 26 4.10 -24.14 -2.41
N ALA A 27 4.71 -22.99 -2.67
CA ALA A 27 4.91 -21.96 -1.65
C ALA A 27 3.53 -21.62 -1.06
N SER A 28 3.32 -22.02 0.20
CA SER A 28 2.14 -21.61 0.96
C SER A 28 2.28 -20.11 1.19
N MET A 29 1.60 -19.32 0.36
CA MET A 29 1.35 -17.92 0.70
C MET A 29 0.50 -17.93 1.97
N PRO A 30 0.89 -17.22 3.04
CA PRO A 30 0.05 -17.13 4.22
C PRO A 30 -1.33 -16.60 3.79
N ALA A 31 -2.34 -17.47 3.93
CA ALA A 31 -3.72 -17.09 3.77
C ALA A 31 -4.10 -16.13 4.92
N ASP A 32 -4.80 -15.05 4.56
CA ASP A 32 -5.30 -14.02 5.47
C ASP A 32 -4.23 -13.20 6.22
N SER A 33 -3.55 -12.33 5.48
CA SER A 33 -3.00 -11.11 6.08
C SER A 33 -4.16 -10.20 6.46
N LYS A 34 -4.62 -10.26 7.71
CA LYS A 34 -5.67 -9.39 8.25
C LYS A 34 -5.30 -7.91 8.01
N PHE A 35 -5.96 -7.26 7.06
CA PHE A 35 -5.79 -5.82 6.83
C PHE A 35 -6.33 -5.05 8.05
N ALA A 36 -5.45 -4.36 8.77
CA ALA A 36 -5.82 -3.50 9.88
C ALA A 36 -5.86 -2.04 9.40
N VAL A 37 -7.06 -1.48 9.33
CA VAL A 37 -7.25 -0.05 9.07
C VAL A 37 -7.13 0.69 10.40
N LYS A 38 -5.99 1.36 10.61
CA LYS A 38 -5.80 2.28 11.74
C LYS A 38 -5.95 3.72 11.23
N PRO A 39 -6.81 4.55 11.84
CA PRO A 39 -6.91 5.96 11.46
C PRO A 39 -5.57 6.65 11.73
N VAL A 40 -5.08 7.41 10.75
CA VAL A 40 -3.83 8.17 10.88
C VAL A 40 -4.07 9.44 11.69
N VAL A 41 -5.11 10.20 11.32
CA VAL A 41 -5.53 11.44 11.95
C VAL A 41 -7.04 11.54 11.93
N GLU A 42 -7.62 12.24 12.90
CA GLU A 42 -9.05 12.59 12.89
C GLU A 42 -9.23 14.01 13.44
N LYS A 43 -10.16 14.76 12.85
CA LYS A 43 -10.61 16.05 13.36
C LYS A 43 -12.11 16.15 13.25
N LYS A 44 -12.76 16.39 14.39
CA LYS A 44 -14.17 16.74 14.41
C LYS A 44 -14.33 18.23 14.07
N LEU A 45 -15.06 18.52 13.00
CA LEU A 45 -15.41 19.87 12.60
C LEU A 45 -16.84 20.16 13.05
N LYS A 46 -17.09 21.35 13.59
CA LYS A 46 -18.44 21.78 13.97
C LYS A 46 -19.31 22.00 12.73
N GLU A 47 -18.70 22.58 11.69
CA GLU A 47 -19.32 22.90 10.42
C GLU A 47 -18.33 22.62 9.30
N LEU A 48 -18.85 22.21 8.14
CA LEU A 48 -18.05 22.01 6.95
C LEU A 48 -18.03 23.31 6.11
N PRO A 49 -16.92 23.61 5.42
CA PRO A 49 -16.90 24.70 4.46
C PRO A 49 -17.99 24.50 3.40
N PRO A 50 -18.66 25.56 2.93
CA PRO A 50 -19.71 25.44 1.94
C PRO A 50 -19.16 25.02 0.57
N GLY A 51 -19.99 24.32 -0.21
CA GLY A 51 -19.68 23.90 -1.58
C GLY A 51 -19.00 22.53 -1.69
N PRO A 52 -18.60 22.10 -2.91
CA PRO A 52 -17.91 20.84 -3.12
C PRO A 52 -16.55 20.80 -2.41
N LEU A 53 -16.29 19.72 -1.67
CA LEU A 53 -15.09 19.57 -0.85
C LEU A 53 -14.14 18.53 -1.43
N PHE A 54 -12.87 18.89 -1.43
CA PHE A 54 -11.78 18.05 -1.89
C PHE A 54 -10.78 17.86 -0.76
N TRP A 55 -10.26 16.64 -0.62
CA TRP A 55 -9.08 16.38 0.17
C TRP A 55 -7.85 16.76 -0.62
N ARG A 56 -7.14 17.79 -0.17
CA ARG A 56 -5.81 18.14 -0.65
C ARG A 56 -4.77 17.51 0.26
N LEU A 57 -3.87 16.73 -0.33
CA LEU A 57 -2.74 16.10 0.36
C LEU A 57 -1.45 16.77 -0.11
N GLU A 58 -0.74 17.37 0.84
CA GLU A 58 0.53 18.03 0.63
C GLU A 58 1.61 17.38 1.49
N ASN A 59 2.86 17.37 1.02
CA ASN A 59 4.02 16.98 1.82
C ASN A 59 4.78 18.22 2.31
N PHE A 60 5.30 18.14 3.53
CA PHE A 60 6.15 19.15 4.14
C PHE A 60 7.51 18.56 4.52
N PRO A 61 8.56 19.39 4.62
CA PRO A 61 9.86 18.94 5.10
C PRO A 61 9.87 18.46 6.55
N THR A 62 9.08 19.08 7.44
CA THR A 62 9.00 18.72 8.85
C THR A 62 7.58 18.80 9.39
N LEU A 63 7.29 17.99 10.43
CA LEU A 63 5.98 17.98 11.08
C LEU A 63 5.62 19.35 11.66
N ALA A 64 6.59 20.06 12.24
CA ALA A 64 6.39 21.40 12.77
C ALA A 64 5.93 22.38 11.68
N GLN A 65 6.52 22.34 10.49
CA GLN A 65 6.10 23.21 9.38
C GLN A 65 4.68 22.87 8.91
N ALA A 66 4.34 21.59 8.81
CA ALA A 66 2.98 21.17 8.46
C ALA A 66 1.96 21.65 9.52
N GLN A 67 2.29 21.54 10.80
CA GLN A 67 1.44 22.00 11.90
C GLN A 67 1.27 23.52 11.89
N SER A 68 2.34 24.29 11.63
CA SER A 68 2.26 25.74 11.50
C SER A 68 1.44 26.20 10.29
N ALA A 69 1.44 25.41 9.20
CA ALA A 69 0.65 25.68 8.01
C ALA A 69 -0.81 25.19 8.11
N ALA A 70 -1.15 24.41 9.14
CA ALA A 70 -2.46 23.79 9.26
C ALA A 70 -3.57 24.83 9.54
N GLY A 71 -4.57 24.85 8.67
CA GLY A 71 -5.76 25.69 8.82
C GLY A 71 -6.88 25.05 9.65
N PRO A 72 -8.03 25.74 9.76
CA PRO A 72 -9.20 25.27 10.51
C PRO A 72 -9.68 23.87 10.09
N THR A 73 -9.57 23.53 8.81
CA THR A 73 -9.99 22.25 8.22
C THR A 73 -8.82 21.36 7.82
N SER A 74 -7.64 21.61 8.38
CA SER A 74 -6.43 20.84 8.11
C SER A 74 -5.98 20.00 9.31
N LEU A 75 -5.23 18.94 8.99
CA LEU A 75 -4.59 18.01 9.91
C LEU A 75 -3.17 17.69 9.42
N ALA A 76 -2.19 17.81 10.29
CA ALA A 76 -0.81 17.43 10.01
C ALA A 76 -0.49 16.09 10.70
N ALA A 77 0.21 15.20 10.00
CA ALA A 77 0.74 13.98 10.61
C ALA A 77 1.94 13.42 9.85
N GLU A 78 2.72 12.63 10.57
CA GLU A 78 3.78 11.83 10.00
C GLU A 78 3.31 10.38 9.86
N VAL A 79 3.32 9.84 8.65
CA VAL A 79 2.96 8.45 8.37
C VAL A 79 3.67 7.97 7.11
N ALA A 80 4.07 6.69 7.11
CA ALA A 80 4.78 6.06 6.00
C ALA A 80 6.06 6.83 5.58
N GLY A 81 6.81 7.35 6.57
CA GLY A 81 8.07 8.08 6.35
C GLY A 81 7.92 9.45 5.69
N LYS A 82 6.71 10.00 5.68
CA LYS A 82 6.39 11.30 5.09
C LYS A 82 5.63 12.16 6.09
N VAL A 83 5.87 13.47 6.02
CA VAL A 83 5.05 14.46 6.72
C VAL A 83 3.97 14.94 5.77
N TRP A 84 2.73 14.76 6.18
CA TRP A 84 1.54 15.09 5.43
C TRP A 84 0.82 16.28 6.06
N LEU A 85 0.26 17.13 5.20
CA LEU A 85 -0.83 18.03 5.54
C LEU A 85 -2.06 17.60 4.73
N PHE A 86 -3.10 17.17 5.43
CA PHE A 86 -4.42 16.88 4.88
C PHE A 86 -5.29 18.10 5.07
N THR A 87 -5.83 18.68 4.00
CA THR A 87 -6.72 19.83 4.07
C THR A 87 -8.03 19.54 3.34
N LEU A 88 -9.15 19.72 4.03
CA LEU A 88 -10.48 19.66 3.43
C LEU A 88 -10.90 21.07 3.01
N GLY A 89 -11.11 21.29 1.71
CA GLY A 89 -11.41 22.63 1.19
C GLY A 89 -11.89 22.64 -0.27
N PRO A 90 -12.00 23.82 -0.88
CA PRO A 90 -12.41 23.94 -2.28
C PRO A 90 -11.34 23.38 -3.22
N LYS A 91 -11.77 23.12 -4.46
CA LYS A 91 -10.92 22.65 -5.54
C LYS A 91 -9.73 23.61 -5.80
N ASP A 92 -8.60 23.06 -6.19
CA ASP A 92 -7.40 23.76 -6.67
C ASP A 92 -6.74 24.69 -5.65
N GLY A 93 -7.05 24.54 -4.36
CA GLY A 93 -6.36 25.26 -3.30
C GLY A 93 -4.90 24.83 -3.14
N SER A 94 -4.11 25.63 -2.41
CA SER A 94 -2.70 25.39 -2.13
C SER A 94 -2.32 25.92 -0.75
N THR A 95 -1.33 25.31 -0.11
CA THR A 95 -0.79 25.74 1.17
C THR A 95 0.68 26.19 1.00
N PRO A 96 1.05 27.41 1.43
CA PRO A 96 2.44 27.87 1.35
C PRO A 96 3.42 26.89 2.01
N GLY A 97 4.50 26.56 1.29
CA GLY A 97 5.51 25.60 1.75
C GLY A 97 5.13 24.13 1.58
N GLY A 98 3.90 23.82 1.17
CA GLY A 98 3.44 22.47 0.87
C GLY A 98 3.74 22.05 -0.56
N ALA A 99 4.20 20.80 -0.74
CA ALA A 99 4.32 20.17 -2.05
C ALA A 99 3.06 19.36 -2.35
N LYS A 100 2.26 19.77 -3.34
CA LYS A 100 1.02 19.07 -3.74
C LYS A 100 1.33 17.64 -4.19
N VAL A 101 0.66 16.67 -3.57
CA VAL A 101 0.71 15.26 -3.96
C VAL A 101 -0.51 14.90 -4.78
N VAL A 102 -1.70 15.17 -4.25
CA VAL A 102 -2.96 14.83 -4.91
C VAL A 102 -4.11 15.69 -4.36
N GLU A 103 -5.16 15.80 -5.16
CA GLU A 103 -6.45 16.32 -4.77
C GLU A 103 -7.52 15.27 -5.08
N ILE A 104 -8.34 14.92 -4.08
CA ILE A 104 -9.35 13.86 -4.16
C ILE A 104 -10.72 14.50 -3.91
N GLY A 105 -11.61 14.38 -4.89
CA GLY A 105 -12.91 15.05 -4.90
C GLY A 105 -14.10 14.18 -4.53
N PRO A 106 -15.30 14.80 -4.49
CA PRO A 106 -16.55 14.14 -4.16
C PRO A 106 -16.98 13.12 -5.21
#